data_AF-A0A162M501-F1
#
_entry.id   AF-A0A162M501-F1
#
_cell.length_a   1.000
_cell.length_b   1.000
_cell.length_c   1.000
_cell.angle_alpha   90.00
_cell.angle_beta   90.00
_cell.angle_gamma   90.00
#
_symmetry.space_group_name_H-M   'P 1'
#
loop_
_entity.id
_entity.type
_entity.pdbx_description
1 polymer ?
#
loop_
_entity_poly.entity_id
_entity_poly.type
_entity_poly.pdbx_seq_one_letter_code
_entity_poly.pdbx_strand_id
1 'polypeptide(L)'
;MKANGWAGSPIEVVRMPDGKLTTIDNTRVLSAKFANVDVKAIVHDTNTPLPDGYIDRFTTKKGVPTTWEEAINLRIGKQGAA
;
A
#
# COMPACT_ATOMS: atom_id res chain seq x y z
N MET A 1 -12.79 14.31 1.97
CA MET A 1 -12.85 13.52 3.22
C MET A 1 -13.46 14.29 4.40
N LYS A 2 -13.12 15.57 4.61
CA LYS A 2 -13.59 16.33 5.79
C LYS A 2 -15.11 16.45 5.97
N ALA A 3 -15.90 16.45 4.89
CA ALA A 3 -17.37 16.57 4.98
C ALA A 3 -18.13 15.23 5.09
N ASN A 4 -17.63 14.16 4.46
CA ASN A 4 -18.36 12.89 4.28
C ASN A 4 -17.60 11.67 4.82
N GLY A 5 -16.53 11.86 5.59
CA GLY A 5 -15.63 10.78 6.00
C GLY A 5 -14.83 10.20 4.82
N TRP A 6 -14.47 8.91 4.90
CA TRP A 6 -13.70 8.25 3.86
C TRP A 6 -14.54 8.07 2.60
N ALA A 7 -14.24 8.86 1.58
CA ALA A 7 -14.89 8.82 0.29
C ALA A 7 -13.91 8.26 -0.75
N GLY A 8 -13.94 6.95 -0.95
CA GLY A 8 -13.11 6.22 -1.92
C GLY A 8 -13.05 4.72 -1.62
N SER A 9 -12.45 3.94 -2.52
CA SER A 9 -12.17 2.51 -2.29
C SER A 9 -11.35 2.31 -1.02
N PRO A 10 -11.34 1.14 -0.38
CA PRO A 10 -10.38 0.86 0.67
C PRO A 10 -8.92 1.07 0.20
N ILE A 11 -8.00 1.29 1.13
CA ILE A 11 -6.57 1.19 0.85
C ILE A 11 -6.11 -0.27 0.96
N GLU A 12 -5.05 -0.59 0.24
CA GLU A 12 -4.39 -1.89 0.33
C GLU A 12 -3.30 -1.82 1.40
N VAL A 13 -3.36 -2.74 2.36
CA VAL A 13 -2.44 -2.85 3.48
C VAL A 13 -1.91 -4.27 3.53
N VAL A 14 -0.65 -4.43 3.86
CA VAL A 14 -0.01 -5.75 3.99
C VAL A 14 0.43 -5.93 5.42
N ARG A 15 0.09 -7.08 6.00
CA ARG A 15 0.62 -7.49 7.30
C ARG A 15 2.00 -8.10 7.09
N MET A 16 3.03 -7.41 7.57
CA MET A 16 4.41 -7.84 7.47
C MET A 16 4.73 -8.95 8.50
N PRO A 17 5.84 -9.70 8.34
CA PRO A 17 6.24 -10.75 9.28
C PRO A 17 6.51 -10.24 10.70
N ASP A 18 6.87 -8.96 10.85
CA ASP A 18 7.04 -8.30 12.16
C ASP A 18 5.72 -7.92 12.85
N GLY A 19 4.58 -8.30 12.25
CA GLY A 19 3.23 -8.03 12.76
C GLY A 19 2.72 -6.62 12.46
N LYS A 20 3.53 -5.75 11.85
CA LYS A 20 3.11 -4.39 11.50
C LYS A 20 2.34 -4.35 10.18
N LEU A 21 1.58 -3.28 10.01
CA LEU A 21 0.81 -3.00 8.81
C LEU A 21 1.56 -1.98 7.96
N THR A 22 1.82 -2.34 6.70
CA THR A 22 2.49 -1.47 5.73
C THR A 22 1.57 -1.22 4.55
N THR A 23 1.55 0.01 4.04
CA THR A 23 0.80 0.38 2.84
C THR A 23 1.65 1.23 1.92
N ILE A 24 1.33 1.19 0.64
CA ILE A 24 1.92 2.03 -0.40
C ILE A 24 1.06 3.26 -0.72
N ASP A 25 -0.15 3.35 -0.17
CA ASP A 25 -1.12 4.44 -0.37
C ASP A 25 -0.88 5.63 0.60
N ASN A 26 0.37 6.03 0.78
CA ASN A 26 0.81 7.02 1.78
C ASN A 26 0.05 8.36 1.70
N THR A 27 -0.20 8.87 0.50
CA THR A 27 -0.90 10.16 0.31
C THR A 27 -2.35 10.10 0.82
N ARG A 28 -3.03 8.96 0.65
CA ARG A 28 -4.42 8.80 1.08
C ARG A 28 -4.50 8.66 2.60
N VAL A 29 -3.58 7.91 3.20
CA VAL A 29 -3.44 7.81 4.67
C VAL A 29 -3.12 9.17 5.27
N LEU A 30 -2.18 9.92 4.68
CA LEU A 30 -1.82 11.26 5.14
C LEU A 30 -3.01 12.23 5.05
N SER A 31 -3.75 12.17 3.96
CA SER A 31 -4.95 12.99 3.76
C SER A 31 -6.04 12.69 4.78
N ALA A 32 -6.28 11.41 5.08
CA ALA A 32 -7.24 10.98 6.10
C ALA A 32 -6.83 11.44 7.51
N LYS A 33 -5.53 11.36 7.83
CA LYS A 33 -4.97 11.88 9.08
C LYS A 33 -5.23 13.39 9.22
N PHE A 34 -4.94 14.18 8.18
CA PHE A 34 -5.21 15.63 8.21
C PHE A 34 -6.71 15.96 8.27
N ALA A 35 -7.56 15.11 7.72
CA ALA A 35 -9.00 15.26 7.78
C ALA A 35 -9.62 14.73 9.10
N ASN A 36 -8.84 14.07 9.95
CA ASN A 36 -9.31 13.34 11.14
C ASN A 36 -10.43 12.34 10.82
N VAL A 37 -10.20 11.49 9.82
CA VAL A 37 -11.16 10.51 9.30
C VAL A 37 -10.54 9.12 9.34
N ASP A 38 -11.33 8.14 9.77
CA ASP A 38 -10.95 6.73 9.74
C ASP A 38 -10.83 6.20 8.31
N VAL A 39 -9.73 5.53 8.02
CA VAL A 39 -9.47 4.91 6.72
C VAL A 39 -10.08 3.51 6.68
N LYS A 40 -10.67 3.14 5.53
CA LYS A 40 -11.04 1.75 5.26
C LYS A 40 -9.86 1.04 4.60
N ALA A 41 -9.47 -0.13 5.13
CA ALA A 41 -8.34 -0.90 4.63
C ALA A 41 -8.75 -2.35 4.33
N ILE A 42 -8.18 -2.91 3.27
CA ILE A 42 -8.13 -4.35 3.01
C ILE A 42 -6.73 -4.81 3.42
N VAL A 43 -6.67 -5.83 4.26
CA VAL A 43 -5.41 -6.39 4.75
C VAL A 43 -5.09 -7.66 3.98
N HIS A 44 -3.91 -7.68 3.36
CA HIS A 44 -3.33 -8.81 2.67
C HIS A 44 -2.21 -9.43 3.51
N ASP A 45 -2.02 -10.73 3.36
CA ASP A 45 -0.85 -11.41 3.88
C ASP A 45 0.33 -11.25 2.91
N THR A 46 1.54 -11.49 3.39
CA THR A 46 2.77 -11.30 2.61
C THR A 46 2.79 -12.13 1.32
N ASN A 47 2.30 -13.37 1.39
CA ASN A 47 2.29 -14.32 0.28
C ASN A 47 1.06 -14.17 -0.63
N THR A 48 0.16 -13.21 -0.35
CA THR A 48 -1.00 -12.99 -1.21
C THR A 48 -0.54 -12.53 -2.61
N PRO A 49 -1.02 -13.18 -3.68
CA PRO A 49 -0.69 -12.78 -5.05
C PRO A 49 -1.12 -11.34 -5.33
N LEU A 50 -0.27 -10.62 -6.05
CA LEU A 50 -0.56 -9.27 -6.49
C LEU A 50 -1.52 -9.32 -7.69
N PRO A 51 -2.67 -8.61 -7.68
CA PRO A 51 -3.55 -8.57 -8.83
C PRO A 51 -2.88 -7.89 -10.03
N ASP A 52 -3.18 -8.36 -11.25
CA ASP A 52 -2.50 -7.92 -12.49
C ASP A 52 -2.44 -6.40 -12.67
N GLY A 53 -3.53 -5.69 -12.33
CA GLY A 53 -3.60 -4.22 -12.43
C GLY A 53 -2.62 -3.46 -11.53
N TYR A 54 -1.99 -4.13 -10.57
CA TYR A 54 -0.99 -3.57 -9.68
C TYR A 54 0.45 -3.92 -10.07
N ILE A 55 0.66 -4.96 -10.88
CA ILE A 55 2.00 -5.42 -11.28
C ILE A 55 2.75 -4.31 -12.01
N ASP A 56 2.15 -3.72 -13.05
CA ASP A 56 2.78 -2.64 -13.82
C ASP A 56 3.07 -1.41 -12.95
N ARG A 57 2.18 -1.11 -12.00
CA ARG A 57 2.30 0.06 -11.11
C ARG A 57 3.46 -0.09 -10.10
N PHE A 58 3.74 -1.31 -9.67
CA PHE A 58 4.78 -1.61 -8.66
C PHE A 58 6.07 -2.19 -9.26
N THR A 59 6.07 -2.49 -10.56
CA THR A 59 7.28 -2.87 -11.29
C THR A 59 8.31 -1.74 -11.23
N THR A 60 9.56 -2.12 -10.98
CA THR A 60 10.69 -1.19 -10.97
C THR A 60 11.84 -1.79 -11.80
N LYS A 61 12.89 -1.00 -12.06
CA LYS A 61 14.12 -1.51 -12.71
C LYS A 61 14.77 -2.67 -11.93
N LYS A 62 14.47 -2.82 -10.64
CA LYS A 62 15.00 -3.89 -9.79
C LYS A 62 14.21 -5.20 -9.90
N GLY A 63 12.99 -5.19 -10.46
CA GLY A 63 12.17 -6.39 -10.59
C GLY A 63 10.69 -6.12 -10.79
N VAL A 64 9.98 -7.19 -11.17
CA VAL A 64 8.52 -7.26 -11.29
C VAL A 64 7.98 -8.01 -10.08
N PRO A 65 7.11 -7.41 -9.25
CA PRO A 65 6.54 -8.10 -8.09
C PRO A 65 5.45 -9.07 -8.50
N THR A 66 5.41 -10.22 -7.84
CA THR A 66 4.36 -11.23 -7.96
C THR A 66 3.47 -11.30 -6.71
N THR A 67 4.01 -10.88 -5.55
CA THR A 67 3.28 -10.81 -4.28
C THR A 67 3.20 -9.39 -3.73
N TRP A 68 2.30 -9.18 -2.78
CA TRP A 68 2.17 -7.93 -2.04
C TRP A 68 3.44 -7.57 -1.24
N GLU A 69 4.12 -8.56 -0.66
CA GLU A 69 5.40 -8.34 0.03
C GLU A 69 6.49 -7.85 -0.93
N GLU A 70 6.64 -8.51 -2.08
CA GLU A 70 7.61 -8.10 -3.10
C GLU A 70 7.35 -6.68 -3.59
N ALA A 71 6.08 -6.34 -3.82
CA ALA A 71 5.68 -4.99 -4.24
C ALA A 71 6.10 -3.93 -3.21
N ILE A 72 5.89 -4.21 -1.92
CA ILE A 72 6.31 -3.32 -0.83
C ILE A 72 7.83 -3.20 -0.77
N ASN A 73 8.56 -4.32 -0.81
CA ASN A 73 10.01 -4.34 -0.72
C ASN A 73 10.66 -3.58 -1.89
N LEU A 74 10.16 -3.76 -3.12
CA LEU A 74 10.59 -2.98 -4.28
C LEU A 74 10.30 -1.48 -4.12
N ARG A 75 9.16 -1.13 -3.52
CA ARG A 75 8.78 0.26 -3.26
C ARG A 75 9.66 0.92 -2.21
N ILE A 76 9.95 0.25 -1.09
CA ILE A 76 10.87 0.72 -0.05
C ILE A 76 12.26 0.89 -0.63
N GLY A 77 12.76 -0.10 -1.38
CA GLY A 77 14.06 -0.06 -2.04
C GLY A 77 14.19 1.02 -3.14
N LYS A 78 13.07 1.57 -3.63
CA LYS A 78 13.02 2.74 -4.52
C LYS A 78 13.00 4.06 -3.74
N GLN A 79 12.41 4.10 -2.54
CA GLN A 79 12.35 5.31 -1.71
C GLN A 79 13.69 5.66 -1.08
N GLY A 80 14.52 4.66 -0.77
CA GLY A 80 15.89 4.87 -0.25
C GLY A 80 16.98 5.00 -1.32
N ALA A 81 16.64 4.84 -2.61
CA ALA A 81 17.57 5.06 -3.71
C ALA A 81 17.55 6.54 -4.10
N ALA A 82 18.36 7.34 -3.39
CA ALA A 82 18.72 8.71 -3.76
C ALA A 82 19.81 8.69 -4.84
#